data_AF-A0A7K2MGS9-F1
#
_entry.id   AF-A0A7K2MGS9-F1
#
_cell.length_a   1.000
_cell.length_b   1.000
_cell.length_c   1.000
_cell.angle_alpha   90.00
_cell.angle_beta   90.00
_cell.angle_gamma   90.00
#
_symmetry.space_group_name_H-M   'P 1'
#
loop_
_entity.id
_entity.type
_entity.pdbx_description
1 polymer ?
#
loop_
_entity_poly.entity_id
_entity_poly.type
_entity_poly.pdbx_seq_one_letter_code
_entity_poly.pdbx_strand_id
1 'polypeptide(L)'
;VAMGGAGSDLALETADAVVVRDELTAVPAVVRLSRRARRLVVQNLAVAGVFITVLVLWDLIGHLPLPLGVAGHEGSTVLVGLNGLRLLRESAWRAE
;
A
#
# COMPACT_ATOMS: atom_id res chain seq x y z
N VAL A 1 20.07 2.03 5.46
CA VAL A 1 20.19 1.79 3.99
C VAL A 1 21.65 1.52 3.68
N ALA A 2 21.98 0.37 3.09
CA ALA A 2 23.36 -0.03 2.77
C ALA A 2 23.55 -0.29 1.27
N MET A 3 24.79 -0.23 0.77
CA MET A 3 25.12 -0.40 -0.65
C MET A 3 25.81 -1.76 -0.88
N GLY A 4 25.31 -2.55 -1.84
CA GLY A 4 25.72 -3.94 -2.08
C GLY A 4 27.12 -4.14 -2.68
N GLY A 5 27.79 -3.08 -3.13
CA GLY A 5 29.17 -3.15 -3.67
C GLY A 5 30.28 -2.66 -2.73
N ALA A 6 29.94 -1.81 -1.76
CA ALA A 6 30.91 -1.11 -0.91
C ALA A 6 30.56 -1.10 0.59
N GLY A 7 29.40 -1.66 0.98
CA GLY A 7 28.99 -1.78 2.37
C GLY A 7 29.67 -2.98 3.04
N SER A 8 30.31 -2.73 4.20
CA SER A 8 30.72 -3.78 5.13
C SER A 8 29.56 -4.75 5.39
N ASP A 9 29.84 -6.04 5.55
CA ASP A 9 28.85 -7.10 5.84
C ASP A 9 27.91 -6.72 7.00
N LEU A 10 28.47 -6.00 7.99
CA LEU A 10 27.73 -5.46 9.15
C LEU A 10 26.68 -4.40 8.77
N ALA A 11 26.95 -3.62 7.72
CA ALA A 11 26.01 -2.62 7.20
C ALA A 11 24.87 -3.26 6.40
N LEU A 12 25.12 -4.40 5.74
CA LEU A 12 24.08 -5.17 5.06
C LEU A 12 23.14 -5.85 6.05
N GLU A 13 23.67 -6.39 7.15
CA GLU A 13 22.91 -7.12 8.16
C GLU A 13 21.95 -6.23 8.98
N THR A 14 22.25 -4.93 9.09
CA THR A 14 21.49 -3.97 9.91
C THR A 14 20.56 -3.06 9.10
N ALA A 15 20.55 -3.16 7.77
CA ALA A 15 19.81 -2.22 6.93
C ALA A 15 18.40 -2.72 6.58
N ASP A 16 17.39 -1.86 6.80
CA ASP A 16 16.01 -2.11 6.33
C ASP A 16 15.84 -2.09 4.80
N ALA A 17 16.87 -1.62 4.07
CA ALA A 17 16.90 -1.58 2.62
C ALA A 17 18.35 -1.58 2.09
N VAL A 18 18.60 -2.39 1.05
CA VAL A 18 19.91 -2.52 0.38
C VAL A 18 19.81 -2.07 -1.07
N VAL A 19 20.72 -1.18 -1.50
CA VAL A 19 20.85 -0.73 -2.88
C VAL A 19 21.83 -1.65 -3.60
N VAL A 20 21.35 -2.47 -4.53
CA VAL A 20 22.13 -3.53 -5.21
C VAL A 20 23.03 -2.99 -6.34
N ARG A 21 22.77 -1.78 -6.84
CA ARG A 21 23.57 -1.12 -7.90
C ARG A 21 24.26 0.12 -7.31
N ASP A 22 25.48 0.42 -7.76
CA ASP A 22 26.30 1.57 -7.32
C ASP A 22 25.73 2.96 -7.72
N GLU A 23 24.43 3.02 -8.00
CA GLU A 23 23.71 4.20 -8.44
C GLU A 23 22.92 4.77 -7.25
N LEU A 24 23.55 5.68 -6.51
CA LEU A 24 22.90 6.53 -5.49
C LEU A 24 21.65 7.27 -6.03
N THR A 25 21.56 7.41 -7.35
CA THR A 25 20.40 7.88 -8.12
C THR A 25 19.12 7.05 -7.90
N ALA A 26 19.21 5.81 -7.40
CA ALA A 26 18.04 4.99 -7.08
C ALA A 26 17.32 5.41 -5.77
N VAL A 27 18.03 6.04 -4.83
CA VAL A 27 17.47 6.41 -3.52
C VAL A 27 16.30 7.42 -3.64
N PRO A 28 16.41 8.51 -4.42
CA PRO A 28 15.28 9.41 -4.65
C PRO A 28 14.06 8.73 -5.28
N ALA A 29 14.26 7.77 -6.18
CA ALA A 29 13.19 7.01 -6.81
C ALA A 29 12.42 6.15 -5.79
N VAL A 30 13.14 5.43 -4.94
CA VAL A 30 12.56 4.60 -3.87
C VAL A 30 11.80 5.45 -2.85
N VAL A 31 12.35 6.60 -2.43
CA VAL A 31 11.66 7.51 -1.49
C VAL A 31 10.35 8.06 -2.10
N ARG A 32 10.37 8.44 -3.38
CA ARG A 32 9.15 8.88 -4.10
C ARG A 32 8.12 7.75 -4.19
N LEU A 33 8.55 6.52 -4.47
CA LEU A 33 7.68 5.35 -4.51
C LEU A 33 7.05 5.09 -3.13
N SER A 34 7.85 5.11 -2.06
CA SER A 34 7.38 4.95 -0.68
C SER A 34 6.31 5.99 -0.31
N ARG A 35 6.54 7.27 -0.65
CA ARG A 35 5.54 8.34 -0.44
C ARG A 35 4.24 8.10 -1.21
N ARG A 36 4.32 7.57 -2.44
CA ARG A 36 3.13 7.19 -3.24
C ARG A 36 2.41 6.00 -2.61
N ALA A 37 3.15 4.97 -2.21
CA ALA A 37 2.61 3.79 -1.53
C ALA A 37 1.87 4.18 -0.25
N ARG A 38 2.46 5.04 0.58
CA ARG A 38 1.82 5.55 1.81
C ARG A 38 0.49 6.25 1.54
N ARG A 39 0.40 7.03 0.46
CA ARG A 39 -0.87 7.68 0.07
C ARG A 39 -1.94 6.65 -0.32
N LEU A 40 -1.58 5.60 -1.05
CA LEU A 40 -2.51 4.53 -1.39
C LEU A 40 -2.96 3.74 -0.16
N VAL A 41 -2.05 3.47 0.79
CA VAL A 41 -2.40 2.81 2.07
C VAL A 41 -3.42 3.64 2.84
N VAL A 42 -3.21 4.95 2.96
CA VAL A 42 -4.17 5.84 3.65
C VAL A 42 -5.52 5.87 2.93
N GLN A 43 -5.54 5.90 1.59
CA GLN A 43 -6.79 5.81 0.82
C GLN A 43 -7.51 4.48 1.06
N ASN A 44 -6.78 3.37 1.04
CA ASN A 44 -7.31 2.03 1.28
C ASN A 44 -7.92 1.92 2.68
N LEU A 45 -7.24 2.45 3.70
CA LEU A 45 -7.73 2.46 5.07
C LEU A 45 -8.99 3.33 5.21
N ALA A 46 -9.03 4.49 4.56
CA ALA A 46 -10.19 5.36 4.56
C ALA A 46 -11.40 4.67 3.90
N VAL A 47 -11.21 4.05 2.74
CA VAL A 47 -12.27 3.31 2.02
C VAL A 47 -12.79 2.15 2.87
N ALA A 48 -11.89 1.30 3.39
CA ALA A 48 -12.27 0.18 4.24
C ALA A 48 -13.03 0.65 5.49
N GLY A 49 -12.53 1.71 6.13
CA GLY A 49 -13.17 2.33 7.30
C GLY A 49 -14.58 2.85 7.00
N VAL A 50 -14.79 3.47 5.84
CA VAL A 50 -16.13 3.93 5.40
C VAL A 50 -17.08 2.74 5.23
N PHE A 51 -16.67 1.67 4.53
CA PHE A 51 -17.53 0.50 4.34
C PHE A 51 -17.90 -0.16 5.67
N ILE A 52 -16.92 -0.37 6.56
CA ILE A 52 -17.16 -0.94 7.89
C ILE A 52 -18.13 -0.06 8.67
N THR A 53 -17.89 1.25 8.72
CA THR A 53 -18.73 2.19 9.48
C THR A 53 -20.16 2.20 8.94
N VAL A 54 -20.34 2.25 7.62
CA VAL A 54 -21.67 2.27 6.98
C VAL A 54 -22.41 0.97 7.22
N LEU A 55 -21.77 -0.19 7.06
CA LEU A 55 -22.42 -1.49 7.27
C LEU A 55 -22.81 -1.68 8.74
N VAL A 56 -21.94 -1.31 9.67
CA VAL A 56 -22.22 -1.38 11.12
C VAL A 56 -23.36 -0.44 11.51
N LEU A 57 -23.36 0.80 11.02
CA LEU A 57 -24.43 1.76 11.34
C LEU A 57 -25.77 1.33 10.73
N TRP A 58 -25.78 0.76 9.53
CA TRP A 58 -26.99 0.21 8.93
C TRP A 58 -27.53 -0.93 9.81
N ASP A 59 -26.69 -1.91 10.15
CA ASP A 59 -27.08 -3.06 10.97
C ASP A 59 -27.62 -2.65 12.36
N LEU A 60 -27.09 -1.57 12.94
CA LEU A 60 -27.54 -1.07 14.24
C LEU A 60 -28.89 -0.34 14.18
N ILE A 61 -29.13 0.45 13.12
CA ILE A 61 -30.32 1.31 13.00
C ILE A 61 -31.49 0.58 12.31
N GLY A 62 -31.19 -0.44 11.51
CA GLY A 62 -32.20 -1.16 10.73
C GLY A 62 -31.87 -2.64 10.58
N HIS A 63 -32.49 -3.29 9.60
CA HIS A 63 -32.19 -4.67 9.27
C HIS A 63 -31.28 -4.70 8.04
N LEU A 64 -30.05 -5.20 8.21
CA LEU A 64 -29.14 -5.48 7.11
C LEU A 64 -29.27 -6.97 6.72
N PRO A 65 -29.81 -7.29 5.53
CA PRO A 65 -29.84 -8.67 5.06
C PRO A 65 -28.42 -9.23 4.94
N LEU A 66 -28.17 -10.43 5.48
CA LEU A 66 -26.85 -11.08 5.45
C LEU A 66 -26.18 -11.09 4.06
N PRO A 67 -26.89 -11.38 2.94
CA PRO A 67 -26.25 -11.37 1.62
C PRO A 67 -25.71 -9.99 1.23
N LEU A 68 -26.40 -8.90 1.62
CA LEU A 68 -25.95 -7.53 1.36
C LEU A 68 -24.76 -7.16 2.24
N GLY A 69 -24.76 -7.60 3.51
CA GLY A 69 -23.61 -7.39 4.41
C GLY A 69 -22.35 -8.06 3.87
N VAL A 70 -22.44 -9.33 3.45
CA VAL A 70 -21.31 -10.07 2.85
C VAL A 70 -20.88 -9.41 1.53
N ALA A 71 -21.82 -9.07 0.64
CA ALA A 71 -21.48 -8.42 -0.62
C ALA A 71 -20.82 -7.04 -0.42
N GLY A 72 -21.26 -6.27 0.58
CA GLY A 72 -20.63 -4.99 0.94
C GLY A 72 -19.22 -5.17 1.49
N HIS A 73 -19.03 -6.15 2.39
CA HIS A 73 -17.72 -6.46 2.97
C HIS A 73 -16.74 -6.93 1.90
N GLU A 74 -17.08 -7.98 1.16
CA GLU A 74 -16.21 -8.55 0.12
C GLU A 74 -16.07 -7.62 -1.10
N GLY A 75 -17.11 -6.84 -1.41
CA GLY A 75 -17.01 -5.80 -2.43
C GLY A 75 -15.97 -4.73 -2.06
N SER A 76 -15.89 -4.37 -0.78
CA SER A 76 -14.89 -3.42 -0.30
C SER A 76 -13.47 -3.98 -0.36
N THR A 77 -13.26 -5.28 -0.06
CA THR A 77 -11.93 -5.91 -0.14
C THR A 77 -11.42 -5.93 -1.59
N VAL A 78 -12.28 -6.26 -2.55
CA VAL A 78 -11.97 -6.19 -3.99
C VAL A 78 -11.62 -4.76 -4.40
N LEU A 79 -12.42 -3.77 -4.01
CA LEU A 79 -12.20 -2.37 -4.40
C LEU A 79 -10.86 -1.82 -3.88
N VAL A 80 -10.55 -2.12 -2.62
CA VAL A 80 -9.28 -1.72 -1.97
C VAL A 80 -8.09 -2.45 -2.60
N GLY A 81 -8.26 -3.74 -2.96
CA GLY A 81 -7.29 -4.52 -3.72
C GLY A 81 -6.99 -3.92 -5.09
N LEU A 82 -8.03 -3.58 -5.87
CA LEU A 82 -7.89 -2.91 -7.17
C LEU A 82 -7.20 -1.55 -7.05
N ASN A 83 -7.48 -0.76 -6.00
CA ASN A 83 -6.76 0.49 -5.77
C ASN A 83 -5.27 0.25 -5.46
N GLY A 84 -4.94 -0.85 -4.76
CA GLY A 84 -3.56 -1.28 -4.52
C GLY A 84 -2.79 -1.60 -5.80
N LEU A 85 -3.44 -2.23 -6.79
CA LEU A 85 -2.82 -2.56 -8.08
C LEU A 85 -2.32 -1.32 -8.85
N ARG A 86 -2.81 -0.11 -8.55
CA ARG A 86 -2.34 1.14 -9.18
C ARG A 86 -0.85 1.40 -8.94
N LEU A 87 -0.27 0.86 -7.86
CA LEU A 87 1.16 1.00 -7.55
C LEU A 87 2.04 0.08 -8.41
N LEU A 88 1.49 -1.01 -8.95
CA LEU A 88 2.21 -1.97 -9.80
C LEU A 88 2.38 -1.48 -11.25
N ARG A 89 1.67 -0.43 -11.62
CA ARG A 89 1.71 0.12 -12.97
C ARG A 89 3.11 0.72 -13.24
N GLU A 90 3.74 0.41 -14.37
CA GLU A 90 5.09 0.88 -14.73
C GLU A 90 5.29 2.41 -14.60
N SER A 91 4.22 3.19 -14.78
CA SER A 91 4.22 4.64 -14.55
C SER A 91 4.59 5.03 -13.12
N ALA A 92 4.40 4.16 -12.13
CA ALA A 92 4.81 4.37 -10.75
C ALA A 92 6.33 4.28 -10.58
N TRP A 93 7.00 3.51 -11.46
CA TRP A 93 8.44 3.24 -11.45
C TRP A 93 9.26 4.21 -12.32
N ARG A 94 8.66 4.78 -13.37
CA ARG A 94 9.32 5.83 -14.18
C ARG A 94 9.33 7.14 -13.40
N ALA A 95 10.42 7.36 -12.67
CA ALA A 95 10.90 8.68 -12.33
C ALA A 95 11.72 9.16 -13.51
N GLU A 96 11.26 10.23 -14.17
CA GLU A 96 12.15 11.07 -14.97
C GLU A 96 13.23 11.66 -14.06
#